data_AF-A0A969NNX1-F1
#
_entry.id   AF-A0A969NNX1-F1
#
_cell.length_a   1.000
_cell.length_b   1.000
_cell.length_c   1.000
_cell.angle_alpha   90.00
_cell.angle_beta   90.00
_cell.angle_gamma   90.00
#
_symmetry.space_group_name_H-M   'P 1'
#
loop_
_entity.id
_entity.type
_entity.pdbx_description
1 polymer ?
#
loop_
_entity_poly.entity_id
_entity_poly.type
_entity_poly.pdbx_seq_one_letter_code
_entity_poly.pdbx_strand_id
1 'polypeptide(L)'
;MQGREERELLDLRQLTGSLQAEVEVFGQASYDNSIGFYMVENEQGTVIDPLTGQSLSPNDPGYARAAIQGRIDLSINNDTDSLTAQIQAGSILAPYLISNSTPEEFLELNPNNEAGQQPLAYFAYLGANPDEVDHVRLLGDNSWGFEDVFGGGDRDYNDLVIKMSLIA
;
A
#
# COMPACT_ATOMS: atom_id res chain seq x y z
N MET A 1 3.15 26.84 -13.93
CA MET A 1 2.51 25.67 -14.56
C MET A 1 3.55 24.58 -14.60
N GLN A 2 3.62 23.74 -13.57
CA GLN A 2 4.58 22.64 -13.45
C GLN A 2 3.92 21.50 -12.69
N GLY A 3 4.10 20.30 -13.23
CA GLY A 3 4.04 19.02 -12.54
C GLY A 3 2.69 18.66 -11.93
N ARG A 4 1.91 17.82 -12.61
CA ARG A 4 1.20 16.80 -11.83
C ARG A 4 2.32 15.94 -11.22
N GLU A 5 2.62 16.14 -9.95
CA GLU A 5 3.33 15.11 -9.18
C GLU A 5 2.54 13.83 -9.40
N GLU A 6 3.15 12.84 -10.06
CA GLU A 6 2.58 11.50 -10.04
C GLU A 6 2.66 11.07 -8.59
N ARG A 7 1.52 11.16 -7.91
CA ARG A 7 1.36 10.63 -6.57
C ARG A 7 1.61 9.13 -6.65
N GLU A 8 2.06 8.53 -5.57
CA GLU A 8 2.34 7.09 -5.43
C GLU A 8 1.07 6.23 -5.48
N LEU A 9 0.10 6.61 -6.29
CA LEU A 9 -1.26 6.13 -6.36
C LEU A 9 -1.55 5.63 -7.77
N LEU A 10 -2.38 4.60 -7.85
CA LEU A 10 -2.97 4.15 -9.10
C LEU A 10 -4.36 4.75 -9.25
N ASP A 11 -4.53 5.69 -10.17
CA ASP A 11 -5.81 6.36 -10.43
C ASP A 11 -6.61 5.63 -11.52
N LEU A 12 -7.64 4.89 -11.12
CA LEU A 12 -8.52 4.13 -12.01
C LEU A 12 -9.85 4.85 -12.28
N ARG A 13 -10.02 6.10 -11.82
CA ARG A 13 -11.31 6.82 -11.91
C ARG A 13 -11.79 7.05 -13.34
N GLN A 14 -10.88 7.05 -14.31
CA GLN A 14 -11.20 7.23 -15.74
C GLN A 14 -11.49 5.91 -16.47
N LEU A 15 -11.35 4.78 -15.79
CA LEU A 15 -11.64 3.45 -16.31
C LEU A 15 -12.99 2.95 -15.76
N THR A 16 -13.55 1.92 -16.38
CA THR A 16 -14.85 1.34 -15.98
C THR A 16 -14.84 -0.17 -16.06
N GLY A 17 -15.59 -0.82 -15.17
CA GLY A 17 -15.76 -2.27 -15.16
C GLY A 17 -14.65 -3.00 -14.38
N SER A 18 -14.56 -4.31 -14.62
CA SER A 18 -13.52 -5.16 -14.07
C SER A 18 -12.31 -5.12 -14.99
N LEU A 19 -11.13 -4.83 -14.44
CA LEU A 19 -9.86 -4.80 -15.15
C LEU A 19 -9.04 -6.01 -14.74
N GLN A 20 -8.37 -6.63 -15.71
CA GLN A 20 -7.34 -7.62 -15.39
C GLN A 20 -6.04 -6.87 -15.07
N ALA A 21 -5.49 -7.11 -13.89
CA ALA A 21 -4.19 -6.61 -13.47
C ALA A 21 -3.19 -7.76 -13.43
N GLU A 22 -2.05 -7.57 -14.08
CA GLU A 22 -0.87 -8.41 -13.91
C GLU A 22 0.08 -7.68 -12.96
N VAL A 23 0.48 -8.36 -11.88
CA VAL A 23 1.38 -7.84 -10.87
C VAL A 23 2.66 -8.66 -10.95
N GLU A 24 3.78 -7.99 -11.19
CA GLU A 24 5.12 -8.55 -11.10
C GLU A 24 5.76 -8.05 -9.81
N VAL A 25 6.51 -8.89 -9.12
CA VAL A 25 7.19 -8.54 -7.88
C VAL A 25 8.66 -8.88 -8.01
N PHE A 26 9.49 -7.98 -7.49
CA PHE A 26 10.94 -8.11 -7.40
C PHE A 26 11.32 -7.72 -5.98
N GLY A 27 12.44 -8.22 -5.46
CA GLY A 27 12.89 -7.79 -4.13
C GLY A 27 14.18 -8.44 -3.71
N GLN A 28 14.83 -7.80 -2.75
CA GLN A 28 16.03 -8.32 -2.06
C GLN A 28 15.88 -8.33 -0.54
N ALA A 29 14.67 -8.11 -0.03
CA ALA A 29 14.37 -8.11 1.39
C ALA A 29 14.69 -9.43 2.09
N SER A 30 15.18 -9.32 3.33
CA SER A 30 15.37 -10.46 4.24
C SER A 30 14.13 -10.79 5.07
N TYR A 31 13.15 -9.88 5.13
CA TYR A 31 11.88 -10.08 5.83
C TYR A 31 10.85 -10.75 4.93
N ASP A 32 9.90 -11.47 5.53
CA ASP A 32 8.74 -12.02 4.83
C ASP A 32 7.58 -11.01 4.90
N ASN A 33 7.60 -10.05 3.99
CA ASN A 33 6.67 -8.93 3.95
C ASN A 33 5.39 -9.30 3.20
N SER A 34 4.29 -8.65 3.57
CA SER A 34 3.07 -8.62 2.76
C SER A 34 2.91 -7.26 2.11
N ILE A 35 2.52 -7.22 0.84
CA ILE A 35 2.33 -5.98 0.10
C ILE A 35 0.97 -5.98 -0.59
N GLY A 36 0.40 -4.81 -0.82
CA GLY A 36 -0.88 -4.73 -1.50
C GLY A 36 -1.33 -3.31 -1.75
N PHE A 37 -2.62 -3.19 -2.08
CA PHE A 37 -3.26 -1.91 -2.33
C PHE A 37 -4.56 -1.79 -1.53
N TYR A 38 -4.92 -0.57 -1.17
CA TYR A 38 -6.20 -0.24 -0.56
C TYR A 38 -6.83 0.96 -1.27
N MET A 39 -8.16 1.09 -1.17
CA MET A 39 -8.87 2.19 -1.80
C MET A 39 -8.76 3.46 -0.97
N VAL A 40 -8.57 4.59 -1.66
CA VAL A 40 -8.67 5.93 -1.08
C VAL A 40 -9.70 6.77 -1.85
N GLU A 41 -10.45 7.60 -1.14
CA GLU A 41 -11.51 8.44 -1.69
C GLU A 41 -10.97 9.61 -2.52
N ASN A 42 -9.77 10.06 -2.17
CA ASN A 42 -9.11 11.17 -2.81
C ASN A 42 -7.60 11.01 -2.68
N GLU A 43 -6.87 11.90 -3.35
CA GLU A 43 -5.43 11.82 -3.39
C GLU A 43 -4.72 12.37 -2.14
N GLN A 44 -5.48 12.77 -1.11
CA GLN A 44 -4.95 13.08 0.22
C GLN A 44 -4.98 11.83 1.12
N GLY A 45 -5.37 10.67 0.58
CA GLY A 45 -5.35 9.40 1.27
C GLY A 45 -6.54 9.18 2.18
N THR A 46 -7.66 9.89 2.01
CA THR A 46 -8.84 9.62 2.85
C THR A 46 -9.34 8.19 2.63
N VAL A 47 -9.57 7.45 3.72
CA VAL A 47 -10.22 6.13 3.70
C VAL A 47 -11.58 6.18 4.39
N ILE A 48 -12.48 5.28 4.00
CA ILE A 48 -13.72 5.02 4.73
C ILE A 48 -13.52 3.75 5.56
N ASP A 49 -13.67 3.86 6.87
CA ASP A 49 -13.62 2.72 7.77
C ASP A 49 -14.77 1.74 7.42
N PRO A 50 -14.47 0.50 7.00
CA PRO A 50 -15.48 -0.46 6.55
C PRO A 50 -16.39 -0.95 7.69
N LEU A 51 -15.98 -0.79 8.94
CA LEU A 51 -16.79 -1.18 10.11
C LEU A 51 -17.72 -0.05 10.56
N THR A 52 -17.26 1.20 10.53
CA THR A 52 -17.99 2.34 11.11
C THR A 52 -18.59 3.29 10.07
N GLY A 53 -18.11 3.26 8.83
CA GLY A 53 -18.43 4.23 7.77
C GLY A 53 -17.79 5.60 7.99
N GLN A 54 -16.87 5.73 8.95
CA GLN A 54 -16.21 7.00 9.25
C GLN A 54 -15.14 7.32 8.18
N SER A 55 -15.08 8.59 7.77
CA SER A 55 -13.99 9.12 6.95
C SER A 55 -12.77 9.41 7.82
N LEU A 56 -11.61 8.86 7.45
CA LEU A 56 -10.34 9.01 8.17
C LEU A 56 -9.25 9.52 7.24
N SER A 57 -8.49 10.51 7.69
CA SER A 57 -7.27 10.99 7.06
C SER A 57 -6.05 10.19 7.58
N PRO A 58 -4.90 10.19 6.88
CA PRO A 58 -3.73 9.40 7.27
C PRO A 58 -3.27 9.55 8.74
N ASN A 59 -3.42 10.73 9.34
CA ASN A 59 -3.04 11.01 10.73
C ASN A 59 -4.10 10.60 11.77
N ASP A 60 -5.29 10.18 11.35
CA ASP A 60 -6.39 9.92 12.28
C ASP A 60 -6.20 8.56 12.97
N PRO A 61 -6.49 8.47 14.29
CA PRO A 61 -6.50 7.19 14.98
C PRO A 61 -7.42 6.18 14.28
N GLY A 62 -6.89 4.98 14.01
CA GLY A 62 -7.63 3.92 13.32
C GLY A 62 -7.48 3.93 11.79
N TYR A 63 -6.77 4.91 11.21
CA TYR A 63 -6.50 4.95 9.77
C TYR A 63 -5.89 3.65 9.24
N ALA A 64 -4.79 3.19 9.87
CA ALA A 64 -4.08 1.98 9.42
C ALA A 64 -4.98 0.73 9.47
N ARG A 65 -5.79 0.57 10.52
CA ARG A 65 -6.82 -0.49 10.60
C ARG A 65 -7.79 -0.40 9.42
N ALA A 66 -8.38 0.78 9.20
CA ALA A 66 -9.36 0.98 8.15
C ALA A 66 -8.77 0.70 6.75
N ALA A 67 -7.56 1.17 6.48
CA ALA A 67 -6.83 0.93 5.24
C ALA A 67 -6.60 -0.58 4.99
N ILE A 68 -6.06 -1.30 5.97
CA ILE A 68 -5.75 -2.74 5.84
C ILE A 68 -7.01 -3.62 5.82
N GLN A 69 -8.09 -3.21 6.50
CA GLN A 69 -9.39 -3.88 6.38
C GLN A 69 -10.05 -3.65 5.02
N GLY A 70 -9.87 -2.46 4.43
CA GLY A 70 -10.39 -2.07 3.12
C GLY A 70 -9.46 -2.41 1.95
N ARG A 71 -8.43 -3.23 2.17
CA ARG A 71 -7.47 -3.63 1.14
C ARG A 71 -8.16 -4.41 0.01
N ILE A 72 -7.53 -4.39 -1.16
CA ILE A 72 -7.78 -5.39 -2.18
C ILE A 72 -7.09 -6.68 -1.73
N ASP A 73 -7.86 -7.76 -1.64
CA ASP A 73 -7.35 -9.04 -1.15
C ASP A 73 -6.52 -9.74 -2.23
N LEU A 74 -5.24 -9.36 -2.29
CA LEU A 74 -4.21 -9.97 -3.11
C LEU A 74 -3.16 -10.56 -2.16
N SER A 75 -2.89 -11.86 -2.27
CA SER A 75 -1.80 -12.49 -1.53
C SER A 75 -0.47 -12.22 -2.25
N ILE A 76 0.11 -11.04 -2.01
CA ILE A 76 1.43 -10.67 -2.54
C ILE A 76 2.42 -10.62 -1.37
N ASN A 77 3.51 -11.35 -1.52
CA ASN A 77 4.62 -11.40 -0.59
C ASN A 77 5.95 -11.53 -1.35
N ASN A 78 7.06 -11.68 -0.60
CA ASN A 78 8.40 -11.80 -1.16
C ASN A 78 8.60 -12.99 -2.12
N ASP A 79 7.85 -14.08 -1.92
CA ASP A 79 7.95 -15.29 -2.75
C ASP A 79 7.05 -15.25 -4.00
N THR A 80 6.28 -14.18 -4.17
CA THR A 80 5.45 -14.00 -5.36
C THR A 80 6.35 -13.57 -6.51
N ASP A 81 6.46 -14.34 -7.60
CA ASP A 81 7.12 -13.85 -8.82
C ASP A 81 6.17 -12.93 -9.61
N SER A 82 4.98 -13.45 -9.88
CA SER A 82 3.91 -12.70 -10.51
C SER A 82 2.54 -13.28 -10.16
N LEU A 83 1.51 -12.44 -10.26
CA LEU A 83 0.13 -12.87 -10.17
C LEU A 83 -0.77 -12.11 -11.14
N THR A 84 -1.96 -12.65 -11.35
CA THR A 84 -3.02 -12.00 -12.10
C THR A 84 -4.25 -11.88 -11.23
N ALA A 85 -4.85 -10.68 -11.20
CA ALA A 85 -6.03 -10.39 -10.40
C ALA A 85 -7.07 -9.61 -11.20
N GLN A 86 -8.31 -9.64 -10.72
CA GLN A 86 -9.36 -8.75 -11.18
C GLN A 86 -9.50 -7.60 -10.18
N ILE A 87 -9.34 -6.37 -10.65
CA ILE A 87 -9.55 -5.16 -9.85
C ILE A 87 -10.70 -4.35 -10.43
N GLN A 88 -11.44 -3.66 -9.57
CA GLN A 88 -12.51 -2.77 -10.02
C GLN A 88 -11.92 -1.42 -10.40
N ALA A 89 -12.34 -0.90 -11.55
CA ALA A 89 -12.07 0.48 -11.92
C ALA A 89 -12.91 1.48 -11.10
N GLY A 90 -12.65 2.77 -11.28
CA GLY A 90 -13.47 3.84 -10.68
C GLY A 90 -12.98 4.35 -9.34
N SER A 91 -11.91 3.79 -8.78
CA SER A 91 -11.31 4.20 -7.50
C SER A 91 -9.87 4.68 -7.68
N ILE A 92 -9.31 5.25 -6.60
CA ILE A 92 -7.87 5.46 -6.47
C ILE A 92 -7.34 4.39 -5.53
N LEU A 93 -6.24 3.74 -5.90
CA LEU A 93 -5.57 2.75 -5.07
C LEU A 93 -4.26 3.29 -4.55
N ALA A 94 -4.00 3.10 -3.26
CA ALA A 94 -2.75 3.41 -2.60
C ALA A 94 -2.04 2.12 -2.19
N PRO A 95 -0.72 2.01 -2.35
CA PRO A 95 0.04 0.85 -1.91
C PRO A 95 0.28 0.85 -0.40
N TYR A 96 0.53 -0.34 0.15
CA TYR A 96 1.03 -0.53 1.51
C TYR A 96 2.00 -1.72 1.56
N LEU A 97 2.90 -1.72 2.55
CA LEU A 97 3.71 -2.87 2.95
C LEU A 97 3.47 -3.17 4.43
N ILE A 98 3.40 -4.45 4.80
CA ILE A 98 3.44 -4.92 6.19
C ILE A 98 4.74 -5.68 6.37
N SER A 99 5.55 -5.20 7.29
CA SER A 99 6.91 -5.66 7.52
C SER A 99 6.90 -7.00 8.28
N ASN A 100 7.56 -8.01 7.70
CA ASN A 100 7.77 -9.34 8.27
C ASN A 100 6.51 -10.00 8.87
N SER A 101 5.35 -9.84 8.23
CA SER A 101 4.06 -10.34 8.73
C SER A 101 2.96 -10.24 7.66
N THR A 102 1.74 -10.58 8.06
CA THR A 102 0.53 -10.62 7.24
C THR A 102 -0.47 -9.52 7.61
N PRO A 103 -1.41 -9.16 6.70
CA PRO A 103 -2.54 -8.30 7.03
C PRO A 103 -3.35 -8.79 8.25
N GLU A 104 -3.57 -10.10 8.34
CA GLU A 104 -4.34 -10.71 9.43
C GLU A 104 -3.65 -10.51 10.78
N GLU A 105 -2.34 -10.80 10.86
CA GLU A 105 -1.56 -10.61 12.08
C GLU A 105 -1.42 -9.13 12.44
N PHE A 106 -1.27 -8.23 11.46
CA PHE A 106 -1.27 -6.78 11.72
C PHE A 106 -2.59 -6.32 12.36
N LEU A 107 -3.72 -6.77 11.82
CA LEU A 107 -5.04 -6.42 12.34
C LEU A 107 -5.29 -6.99 13.75
N GLU A 108 -4.65 -8.11 14.10
CA GLU A 108 -4.75 -8.72 15.43
C GLU A 108 -3.81 -8.07 16.45
N LEU A 109 -2.55 -7.85 16.09
CA LEU A 109 -1.47 -7.53 17.02
C LEU A 109 -1.18 -6.03 17.14
N ASN A 110 -1.19 -5.29 16.02
CA ASN A 110 -0.86 -3.86 16.02
C ASN A 110 -1.77 -3.04 15.06
N PRO A 111 -3.10 -3.13 15.18
CA PRO A 111 -4.01 -2.50 14.22
C PRO A 111 -3.97 -0.96 14.21
N ASN A 112 -3.40 -0.34 15.24
CA ASN A 112 -3.23 1.10 15.31
C ASN A 112 -1.88 1.57 14.74
N ASN A 113 -1.03 0.64 14.28
CA ASN A 113 0.31 0.91 13.76
C ASN A 113 1.20 1.68 14.74
N GLU A 114 1.20 1.28 16.03
CA GLU A 114 1.92 2.01 17.08
C GLU A 114 3.43 1.73 17.01
N ALA A 115 4.24 2.79 17.12
CA ALA A 115 5.69 2.67 17.17
C ALA A 115 6.15 1.77 18.34
N GLY A 116 7.09 0.87 18.09
CA GLY A 116 7.59 -0.08 19.08
C GLY A 116 6.73 -1.33 19.26
N GLN A 117 5.62 -1.46 18.52
CA GLN A 117 4.86 -2.69 18.39
C GLN A 117 5.12 -3.32 17.01
N GLN A 118 4.92 -4.63 16.91
CA GLN A 118 5.06 -5.40 15.68
C GLN A 118 3.77 -6.20 15.44
N PRO A 119 3.39 -6.42 14.17
CA PRO A 119 4.07 -5.93 12.97
C PRO A 119 3.80 -4.44 12.70
N LEU A 120 4.55 -3.83 11.77
CA LEU A 120 4.34 -2.46 11.31
C LEU A 120 3.86 -2.45 9.86
N ALA A 121 2.95 -1.53 9.56
CA ALA A 121 2.51 -1.25 8.20
C ALA A 121 3.10 0.09 7.75
N TYR A 122 3.53 0.17 6.50
CA TYR A 122 4.01 1.40 5.87
C TYR A 122 3.18 1.73 4.65
N PHE A 123 2.86 3.00 4.50
CA PHE A 123 1.95 3.56 3.51
C PHE A 123 2.64 4.68 2.73
N ALA A 124 2.11 5.00 1.56
CA ALA A 124 2.50 6.18 0.75
C ALA A 124 2.18 7.55 1.40
N TYR A 125 1.63 7.56 2.62
CA TYR A 125 1.27 8.78 3.33
C TYR A 125 2.04 8.84 4.65
N LEU A 126 2.95 9.81 4.77
CA LEU A 126 3.79 10.01 5.97
C LEU A 126 2.99 9.97 7.27
N GLY A 127 1.80 10.58 7.27
CA GLY A 127 0.94 10.65 8.44
C GLY A 127 0.42 9.31 8.97
N ALA A 128 0.44 8.28 8.13
CA ALA A 128 0.05 6.92 8.50
C ALA A 128 1.23 6.06 8.98
N ASN A 129 2.47 6.55 8.83
CA ASN A 129 3.69 5.83 9.18
C ASN A 129 4.18 6.28 10.57
N PRO A 130 4.40 5.35 11.51
CA PRO A 130 4.69 5.68 12.90
C PRO A 130 6.05 6.37 13.13
N ASP A 131 6.94 6.35 12.14
CA ASP A 131 8.21 7.06 12.12
C ASP A 131 8.21 8.33 11.27
N GLU A 132 7.09 8.69 10.64
CA GLU A 132 6.97 9.80 9.69
C GLU A 132 7.99 9.72 8.54
N VAL A 133 8.42 8.51 8.18
CA VAL A 133 9.34 8.26 7.05
C VAL A 133 8.55 7.87 5.81
N ASP A 134 9.09 8.26 4.65
CA ASP A 134 8.58 7.84 3.36
C ASP A 134 9.15 6.47 2.96
N HIS A 135 8.31 5.44 3.05
CA HIS A 135 8.65 4.04 2.82
C HIS A 135 8.24 3.54 1.44
N VAL A 136 7.57 4.35 0.63
CA VAL A 136 7.11 3.97 -0.70
C VAL A 136 7.68 4.98 -1.70
N ARG A 137 8.03 4.52 -2.89
CA ARG A 137 8.40 5.41 -4.01
C ARG A 137 7.72 4.97 -5.27
N LEU A 138 7.16 5.90 -6.02
CA LEU A 138 6.80 5.65 -7.41
C LEU A 138 8.08 5.70 -8.26
N LEU A 139 8.40 4.58 -8.89
CA LEU A 139 9.57 4.43 -9.76
C LEU A 139 9.23 4.72 -11.24
N GLY A 140 7.96 4.99 -11.54
CA GLY A 140 7.42 5.20 -12.88
C GLY A 140 6.73 3.94 -13.44
N ASP A 141 5.93 4.11 -14.49
CA ASP A 141 5.25 3.02 -15.21
C ASP A 141 4.48 2.05 -14.27
N ASN A 142 3.72 2.61 -13.31
CA ASN A 142 3.01 1.83 -12.28
C ASN A 142 3.93 0.83 -11.56
N SER A 143 5.15 1.27 -11.25
CA SER A 143 6.09 0.52 -10.42
C SER A 143 6.33 1.25 -9.11
N TRP A 144 6.19 0.54 -7.99
CA TRP A 144 6.39 1.07 -6.65
C TRP A 144 7.52 0.31 -5.96
N GLY A 145 8.48 1.03 -5.40
CA GLY A 145 9.54 0.49 -4.54
C GLY A 145 9.24 0.74 -3.07
N PHE A 146 9.73 -0.13 -2.20
CA PHE A 146 9.42 -0.12 -0.77
C PHE A 146 10.68 -0.29 0.08
N GLU A 147 10.64 0.29 1.28
CA GLU A 147 11.56 0.01 2.40
C GLU A 147 10.79 -0.71 3.51
N ASP A 148 11.32 -1.82 4.04
CA ASP A 148 10.63 -2.64 5.04
C ASP A 148 11.10 -2.42 6.50
N VAL A 149 12.13 -1.58 6.71
CA VAL A 149 12.73 -1.32 8.03
C VAL A 149 12.33 0.05 8.58
N PHE A 150 11.82 0.08 9.82
CA PHE A 150 11.50 1.31 10.55
C PHE A 150 12.66 2.31 10.53
N GLY A 151 12.38 3.57 10.19
CA GLY A 151 13.39 4.60 9.91
C GLY A 151 13.84 4.68 8.44
N GLY A 152 13.32 3.77 7.60
CA GLY A 152 13.51 3.71 6.15
C GLY A 152 14.81 3.07 5.70
N GLY A 153 15.32 2.06 6.43
CA GLY A 153 16.44 1.23 5.97
C GLY A 153 17.64 1.98 5.38
N ASP A 154 18.06 1.57 4.19
CA ASP A 154 19.13 2.22 3.42
C ASP A 154 18.63 3.14 2.29
N ARG A 155 17.30 3.19 2.08
CA ARG A 155 16.58 4.14 1.20
C ARG A 155 16.85 3.94 -0.27
N ASP A 156 17.10 2.71 -0.70
CA ASP A 156 17.21 2.35 -2.11
C ASP A 156 15.88 1.84 -2.71
N TYR A 157 14.88 1.57 -1.86
CA TYR A 157 13.51 1.14 -2.17
C TYR A 157 13.45 -0.16 -2.97
N ASN A 158 14.40 -1.08 -2.75
CA ASN A 158 14.47 -2.37 -3.43
C ASN A 158 14.19 -3.59 -2.54
N ASP A 159 13.86 -3.38 -1.26
CA ASP A 159 13.42 -4.45 -0.35
C ASP A 159 12.30 -5.24 -1.04
N LEU A 160 11.30 -4.50 -1.55
CA LEU A 160 10.32 -4.97 -2.52
C LEU A 160 10.07 -3.92 -3.59
N VAL A 161 9.80 -4.38 -4.82
CA VAL A 161 9.32 -3.60 -5.94
C VAL A 161 8.15 -4.33 -6.56
N ILE A 162 7.01 -3.66 -6.71
CA ILE A 162 5.87 -4.20 -7.44
C ILE A 162 5.66 -3.39 -8.70
N LYS A 163 5.28 -4.06 -9.78
CA LYS A 163 4.85 -3.43 -11.02
C LYS A 163 3.47 -3.93 -11.39
N MET A 164 2.56 -3.01 -11.70
CA MET A 164 1.19 -3.35 -12.12
C MET A 164 0.93 -2.96 -13.58
N SER A 165 0.61 -3.96 -14.40
CA SER A 165 0.15 -3.78 -15.77
C SER A 165 -1.36 -4.02 -15.84
N LEU A 166 -2.10 -3.06 -16.40
CA LEU A 166 -3.54 -3.18 -16.63
C LEU A 166 -3.77 -3.69 -18.05
N ILE A 167 -4.51 -4.80 -18.17
CA ILE A 167 -4.89 -5.42 -19.43
C ILE A 167 -6.36 -5.07 -19.69
N ALA A 168 -6.61 -4.44 -20.84
CA ALA A 168 -7.94 -4.06 -21.32
C ALA A 168 -8.51 -5.11 -22.29
#